data_AF-A0A2N0BAC0-F1
#
_entry.id   AF-A0A2N0BAC0-F1
#
_cell.length_a   1.000
_cell.length_b   1.000
_cell.length_c   1.000
_cell.angle_alpha   90.00
_cell.angle_beta   90.00
_cell.angle_gamma   90.00
#
_symmetry.space_group_name_H-M   'P 1'
#
loop_
_entity.id
_entity.type
_entity.pdbx_description
1 polymer ?
#
loop_
_entity_poly.entity_id
_entity_poly.type
_entity_poly.pdbx_seq_one_letter_code
_entity_poly.pdbx_strand_id
1 'polypeptide(L)'
;MSFNSRTDAHKIFADLYRKQRSPEHQEKIDEVIQKSNDIFIRIDLMKKVDEEFDKKKQEENKKFDDEEKSKRASEKSSASAKSAAKTAPAKRNEPPSAGIGFLANLFGGNPAINKFARESGTIEVGFLGRKLQIAPSVQNLFKFLKEDQIIATIQALRFCEQQGWRYWKPLVYNVVLNFNKLLNSIISLDSLFIDEISPEIFLNRATKLELYYARHLSREDSKDIIMTQVPELIKKDEKLVPKLPQIMAGLSYGLNLENGRPRMTDAIRAFHIVATKRMITWEEIVQQLNVPPINEMKFQGSSDIIKEVETTLIRLADDIQTRLNRKEELQNLRERYFRIDDKGRMNFDFLNLIVDDYFENHVPENMQSASIKSAFKGTPHKLMYLLLRDFQASYAPILEGTVKIGTKNQSRDVIIMLPGLFKSDIEQINNLLRLLDAFNKKYPSFQYSFATYNEHTTSTTGVEDQITQNLLKLLGDAAAFMGKFAEKINIIVENHLLAKQYESTGKLNERVLVSKEKVIEEIKILHRFIPYCDSTLVSGNRLNGKTLDFVFLEMAKLLYNYAVIYKDKFTITKLTLHKKIDTELNSLMKEYERLAGKPYETTRSEEA
;
A
#
# COMPACT_ATOMS: atom_id res chain seq x y z
N MET A 1 -24.43 30.25 19.89
CA MET A 1 -24.89 28.99 19.25
C MET A 1 -24.18 28.89 17.90
N SER A 2 -23.55 27.76 17.58
CA SER A 2 -22.72 27.61 16.38
C SER A 2 -23.44 26.74 15.34
N PHE A 3 -23.91 27.35 14.25
CA PHE A 3 -24.47 26.66 13.08
C PHE A 3 -23.41 26.66 11.97
N ASN A 4 -22.86 25.49 11.64
CA ASN A 4 -21.84 25.34 10.61
C ASN A 4 -22.15 24.18 9.65
N SER A 5 -23.22 24.33 8.86
CA SER A 5 -23.27 23.72 7.53
C SER A 5 -23.15 24.82 6.47
N ARG A 6 -22.40 24.55 5.40
CA ARG A 6 -22.21 25.51 4.31
C ARG A 6 -23.54 25.83 3.60
N THR A 7 -24.45 24.86 3.56
CA THR A 7 -25.80 24.99 2.99
C THR A 7 -26.66 25.98 3.79
N ASP A 8 -26.60 25.95 5.13
CA ASP A 8 -27.30 26.91 5.98
C ASP A 8 -26.75 28.33 5.79
N ALA A 9 -25.43 28.48 5.61
CA ALA A 9 -24.83 29.76 5.25
C ALA A 9 -25.32 30.27 3.89
N HIS A 10 -25.42 29.41 2.86
CA HIS A 10 -26.00 29.78 1.57
C HIS A 10 -27.47 30.23 1.68
N LYS A 11 -28.26 29.60 2.55
CA LYS A 11 -29.65 30.01 2.82
C LYS A 11 -29.71 31.37 3.54
N ILE A 12 -28.96 31.55 4.62
CA ILE A 12 -28.87 32.81 5.39
C ILE A 12 -28.40 33.96 4.50
N PHE A 13 -27.42 33.72 3.62
CA PHE A 13 -26.95 34.69 2.63
C PHE A 13 -28.06 35.10 1.65
N ALA A 14 -28.80 34.14 1.09
CA ALA A 14 -29.91 34.42 0.18
C ALA A 14 -31.05 35.18 0.85
N ASP A 15 -31.39 34.83 2.10
CA ASP A 15 -32.42 35.51 2.89
C ASP A 15 -32.00 36.95 3.23
N LEU A 16 -30.74 37.18 3.60
CA LEU A 16 -30.19 38.53 3.83
C LEU A 16 -30.14 39.37 2.54
N TYR A 17 -29.82 38.75 1.40
CA TYR A 17 -29.74 39.47 0.12
C TYR A 17 -31.13 39.90 -0.38
N ARG A 18 -32.16 39.08 -0.13
CA ARG A 18 -33.57 39.35 -0.50
C ARG A 18 -34.30 40.35 0.40
N LYS A 19 -33.72 40.76 1.54
CA LYS A 19 -34.26 41.80 2.42
C LYS A 19 -34.43 43.10 1.62
N GLN A 20 -35.64 43.65 1.57
CA GLN A 20 -35.91 44.91 0.84
C GLN A 20 -35.13 46.07 1.47
N ARG A 21 -34.41 46.83 0.63
CA ARG A 21 -33.58 47.98 1.00
C ARG A 21 -33.81 49.14 0.00
N SER A 22 -33.39 50.35 0.37
CA SER A 22 -33.29 51.46 -0.59
C SER A 22 -32.17 51.19 -1.61
N PRO A 23 -32.21 51.79 -2.82
CA PRO A 23 -31.20 51.55 -3.86
C PRO A 23 -29.76 51.79 -3.39
N GLU A 24 -29.49 52.91 -2.73
CA GLU A 24 -28.15 53.26 -2.19
C GLU A 24 -27.66 52.32 -1.08
N HIS A 25 -28.57 51.65 -0.38
CA HIS A 25 -28.21 50.66 0.63
C HIS A 25 -27.93 49.31 -0.04
N GLN A 26 -28.70 48.95 -1.07
CA GLN A 26 -28.43 47.74 -1.85
C GLN A 26 -27.08 47.82 -2.58
N GLU A 27 -26.71 48.97 -3.14
CA GLU A 27 -25.40 49.17 -3.80
C GLU A 27 -24.21 48.92 -2.84
N LYS A 28 -24.31 49.37 -1.58
CA LYS A 28 -23.31 49.11 -0.53
C LYS A 28 -23.24 47.64 -0.12
N ILE A 29 -24.36 46.93 -0.15
CA ILE A 29 -24.42 45.47 0.06
C ILE A 29 -23.70 44.76 -1.10
N ASP A 30 -23.94 45.18 -2.34
CA ASP A 30 -23.36 44.59 -3.55
C ASP A 30 -21.83 44.80 -3.62
N GLU A 31 -21.33 46.00 -3.30
CA GLU A 31 -19.89 46.26 -3.15
C GLU A 31 -19.23 45.33 -2.12
N VAL A 32 -19.89 45.11 -0.99
CA VAL A 32 -19.37 44.32 0.11
C VAL A 32 -19.31 42.83 -0.23
N ILE A 33 -20.25 42.33 -1.01
CA ILE A 33 -20.26 40.96 -1.53
C ILE A 33 -19.06 40.70 -2.46
N GLN A 34 -18.63 41.70 -3.22
CA GLN A 34 -17.47 41.60 -4.11
C GLN A 34 -16.12 41.58 -3.37
N LYS A 35 -16.04 42.13 -2.15
CA LYS A 35 -14.78 42.28 -1.37
C LYS A 35 -14.25 40.97 -0.76
N SER A 36 -15.01 39.87 -0.76
CA SER A 36 -14.57 38.56 -0.25
C SER A 36 -15.20 37.40 -1.02
N ASN A 37 -14.55 36.24 -1.05
CA ASN A 37 -15.07 35.00 -1.64
C ASN A 37 -15.57 33.97 -0.60
N ASP A 38 -15.43 34.24 0.70
CA ASP A 38 -15.98 33.40 1.77
C ASP A 38 -17.40 33.84 2.12
N ILE A 39 -18.35 32.90 2.13
CA ILE A 39 -19.75 33.17 2.42
C ILE A 39 -20.01 33.58 3.87
N PHE A 40 -19.24 33.06 4.83
CA PHE A 40 -19.40 33.45 6.23
C PHE A 40 -18.96 34.91 6.44
N ILE A 41 -17.89 35.32 5.76
CA ILE A 41 -17.41 36.71 5.75
C ILE A 41 -18.43 37.63 5.06
N ARG A 42 -19.01 37.21 3.92
CA ARG A 42 -20.08 37.98 3.25
C ARG A 42 -21.29 38.21 4.16
N ILE A 43 -21.77 37.17 4.85
CA ILE A 43 -22.90 37.25 5.78
C ILE A 43 -22.62 38.25 6.91
N ASP A 44 -21.42 38.20 7.50
CA ASP A 44 -21.02 39.10 8.59
C ASP A 44 -20.94 40.56 8.13
N LEU A 45 -20.34 40.82 6.96
CA LEU A 45 -20.23 42.17 6.42
C LEU A 45 -21.61 42.73 5.98
N MET A 46 -22.49 41.92 5.39
CA MET A 46 -23.87 42.35 5.06
C MET A 46 -24.66 42.76 6.31
N LYS A 47 -24.50 42.02 7.41
CA LYS A 47 -25.14 42.37 8.69
C LYS A 47 -24.59 43.70 9.26
N LYS A 48 -23.28 43.93 9.16
CA LYS A 48 -22.67 45.20 9.58
C LYS A 48 -23.20 46.40 8.79
N VAL A 49 -23.35 46.27 7.47
CA VAL A 49 -23.94 47.33 6.63
C VAL A 49 -25.40 47.60 7.03
N ASP A 50 -26.20 46.54 7.23
CA ASP A 50 -27.57 46.68 7.75
C ASP A 50 -27.60 47.40 9.12
N GLU A 51 -26.74 47.01 10.06
CA GLU A 51 -26.66 47.60 11.41
C GLU A 51 -26.19 49.07 11.40
N GLU A 52 -25.24 49.44 10.54
CA GLU A 52 -24.80 50.83 10.37
C GLU A 52 -25.88 51.70 9.74
N PHE A 53 -26.65 51.15 8.79
CA PHE A 53 -27.76 51.86 8.14
C PHE A 53 -28.92 52.09 9.12
N ASP A 54 -29.29 51.06 9.89
CA ASP A 54 -30.36 51.17 10.90
C ASP A 54 -29.97 52.14 12.04
N LYS A 55 -28.69 52.22 12.42
CA LYS A 55 -28.18 53.25 13.36
C LYS A 55 -28.30 54.66 12.79
N LYS A 56 -27.83 54.90 11.56
CA LYS A 56 -27.94 56.22 10.90
C LYS A 56 -29.39 56.67 10.78
N LYS A 57 -30.30 55.77 10.42
CA LYS A 57 -31.73 56.08 10.34
C LYS A 57 -32.35 56.43 11.69
N GLN A 58 -31.88 55.85 12.80
CA GLN A 58 -32.29 56.23 14.15
C GLN A 58 -31.71 57.59 14.59
N GLU A 59 -30.53 57.98 14.09
CA GLU A 59 -29.94 59.31 14.32
C GLU A 59 -30.60 60.40 13.47
N GLU A 60 -31.05 60.09 12.26
CA GLU A 60 -31.79 60.99 11.38
C GLU A 60 -33.24 61.18 11.84
N ASN A 61 -33.96 60.12 12.22
CA ASN A 61 -35.32 60.26 12.76
C ASN A 61 -35.35 61.09 14.06
N LYS A 62 -34.30 61.02 14.90
CA LYS A 62 -34.14 61.90 16.08
C LYS A 62 -33.96 63.38 15.76
N LYS A 63 -33.72 63.77 14.50
CA LYS A 63 -33.67 65.16 14.05
C LYS A 63 -34.94 65.64 13.35
N PHE A 64 -35.84 64.73 12.96
CA PHE A 64 -37.08 65.06 12.23
C PHE A 64 -38.33 65.15 13.12
N ASP A 65 -38.30 64.62 14.35
CA ASP A 65 -39.43 64.67 15.29
C ASP A 65 -39.74 66.07 15.87
N ASP A 66 -38.92 67.10 15.58
CA ASP A 66 -39.11 68.47 16.10
C ASP A 66 -39.84 69.46 15.15
N GLU A 67 -39.96 69.19 13.84
CA GLU A 67 -40.41 70.25 12.88
C GLU A 67 -41.74 70.05 12.12
N GLU A 68 -42.30 68.85 11.92
CA GLU A 68 -43.52 68.69 11.08
C GLU A 68 -44.81 68.29 11.83
N LYS A 69 -45.29 69.24 12.66
CA LYS A 69 -46.69 69.28 13.11
C LYS A 69 -47.46 70.46 12.49
N SER A 70 -47.81 70.37 11.19
CA SER A 70 -48.88 71.23 10.64
C SER A 70 -49.57 70.77 9.36
N LYS A 71 -50.87 70.48 9.51
CA LYS A 71 -51.98 70.59 8.55
C LYS A 71 -52.07 69.57 7.38
N ARG A 72 -53.24 69.29 6.78
CA ARG A 72 -54.64 69.08 7.26
C ARG A 72 -55.53 68.65 6.06
N ALA A 73 -56.39 67.63 6.22
CA ALA A 73 -57.54 67.27 5.31
C ALA A 73 -57.14 66.89 3.85
N SER A 74 -57.93 66.32 2.91
CA SER A 74 -59.33 65.82 2.74
C SER A 74 -59.43 65.10 1.35
N GLU A 75 -60.36 64.23 0.96
CA GLU A 75 -61.48 63.50 1.61
C GLU A 75 -61.94 62.27 0.75
N LYS A 76 -62.69 61.34 1.37
CA LYS A 76 -63.81 60.48 0.86
C LYS A 76 -63.80 59.66 -0.47
N SER A 77 -64.42 58.46 -0.34
CA SER A 77 -65.34 57.75 -1.29
C SER A 77 -64.78 57.16 -2.62
N SER A 78 -65.31 56.08 -3.22
CA SER A 78 -66.27 55.02 -2.80
C SER A 78 -66.30 53.81 -3.77
N ALA A 79 -66.58 52.61 -3.23
CA ALA A 79 -67.21 51.40 -3.82
C ALA A 79 -67.28 51.14 -5.36
N SER A 80 -66.95 49.91 -5.82
CA SER A 80 -67.95 48.83 -6.07
C SER A 80 -67.52 47.69 -7.05
N ALA A 81 -68.17 46.52 -6.87
CA ALA A 81 -68.61 45.52 -7.87
C ALA A 81 -67.64 44.57 -8.65
N LYS A 82 -67.73 43.27 -8.28
CA LYS A 82 -67.98 42.05 -9.11
C LYS A 82 -67.39 41.92 -10.53
N SER A 83 -66.73 40.79 -10.80
CA SER A 83 -67.36 39.59 -11.42
C SER A 83 -66.33 38.49 -11.76
N ALA A 84 -66.79 37.30 -12.14
CA ALA A 84 -65.98 36.12 -12.44
C ALA A 84 -66.39 35.47 -13.77
N ALA A 85 -65.46 34.80 -14.48
CA ALA A 85 -65.76 33.65 -15.34
C ALA A 85 -64.49 32.89 -15.77
N LYS A 86 -64.64 31.57 -15.97
CA LYS A 86 -63.67 30.69 -16.64
C LYS A 86 -63.87 30.75 -18.16
N THR A 87 -62.82 30.50 -18.95
CA THR A 87 -62.84 29.46 -20.01
C THR A 87 -61.46 29.22 -20.64
N ALA A 88 -61.18 27.94 -20.90
CA ALA A 88 -60.38 27.45 -22.03
C ALA A 88 -61.26 26.40 -22.75
N PRO A 89 -61.11 26.16 -24.06
CA PRO A 89 -60.20 25.09 -24.48
C PRO A 89 -59.46 25.33 -25.81
N ALA A 90 -58.59 24.39 -26.18
CA ALA A 90 -57.62 24.48 -27.28
C ALA A 90 -58.14 24.02 -28.66
N LYS A 91 -57.46 24.44 -29.74
CA LYS A 91 -56.82 23.51 -30.70
C LYS A 91 -55.86 24.16 -31.71
N ARG A 92 -55.02 23.30 -32.29
CA ARG A 92 -53.98 23.52 -33.31
C ARG A 92 -54.43 24.34 -34.53
N ASN A 93 -53.48 25.07 -35.12
CA ASN A 93 -53.28 25.10 -36.58
C ASN A 93 -51.77 25.18 -36.88
N GLU A 94 -51.33 24.45 -37.88
CA GLU A 94 -49.98 24.55 -38.46
C GLU A 94 -49.94 25.74 -39.45
N PRO A 95 -48.80 26.44 -39.60
CA PRO A 95 -48.49 27.19 -40.80
C PRO A 95 -47.54 26.40 -41.72
N PRO A 96 -47.67 26.52 -43.06
CA PRO A 96 -46.94 25.68 -44.01
C PRO A 96 -45.46 26.06 -44.16
N SER A 97 -44.63 25.08 -44.52
CA SER A 97 -43.25 25.32 -44.93
C SER A 97 -43.14 25.79 -46.39
N ALA A 98 -42.72 27.03 -46.62
CA ALA A 98 -41.99 27.44 -47.83
C ALA A 98 -41.36 28.84 -47.68
N GLY A 99 -40.10 29.00 -48.12
CA GLY A 99 -39.62 30.29 -48.64
C GLY A 99 -39.10 31.37 -47.68
N ILE A 100 -38.16 31.08 -46.78
CA ILE A 100 -37.33 32.13 -46.12
C ILE A 100 -35.82 31.84 -46.27
N GLY A 101 -35.39 31.56 -47.51
CA GLY A 101 -33.98 31.31 -47.82
C GLY A 101 -33.14 32.56 -48.14
N PHE A 102 -33.76 33.59 -48.71
CA PHE A 102 -33.03 34.73 -49.28
C PHE A 102 -32.79 35.87 -48.28
N LEU A 103 -33.81 36.22 -47.48
CA LEU A 103 -33.73 37.35 -46.53
C LEU A 103 -32.83 37.06 -45.32
N ALA A 104 -32.67 35.80 -44.90
CA ALA A 104 -31.79 35.44 -43.79
C ALA A 104 -30.30 35.70 -44.13
N ASN A 105 -29.91 35.49 -45.39
CA ASN A 105 -28.54 35.71 -45.86
C ASN A 105 -28.19 37.20 -46.05
N LEU A 106 -29.17 38.08 -46.29
CA LEU A 106 -28.93 39.53 -46.41
C LEU A 106 -28.80 40.27 -45.07
N PHE A 107 -29.29 39.71 -43.96
CA PHE A 107 -29.40 40.45 -42.69
C PHE A 107 -28.49 39.97 -41.53
N GLY A 108 -27.56 39.05 -41.79
CA GLY A 108 -26.37 38.83 -40.95
C GLY A 108 -26.36 37.59 -40.04
N GLY A 109 -27.25 36.62 -40.24
CA GLY A 109 -27.20 35.35 -39.51
C GLY A 109 -26.14 34.40 -40.09
N ASN A 110 -25.21 33.89 -39.28
CA ASN A 110 -24.21 32.93 -39.74
C ASN A 110 -24.87 31.56 -40.04
N PRO A 111 -24.85 31.07 -41.30
CA PRO A 111 -25.57 29.85 -41.69
C PRO A 111 -25.04 28.58 -41.01
N ALA A 112 -23.76 28.53 -40.64
CA ALA A 112 -23.18 27.40 -39.90
C ALA A 112 -23.73 27.34 -38.46
N ILE A 113 -23.87 28.49 -37.80
CA ILE A 113 -24.47 28.59 -36.45
C ILE A 113 -25.95 28.21 -36.51
N ASN A 114 -26.70 28.67 -37.52
CA ASN A 114 -28.11 28.32 -37.69
C ASN A 114 -28.31 26.81 -37.94
N LYS A 115 -27.43 26.18 -38.74
CA LYS A 115 -27.42 24.73 -38.94
C LYS A 115 -27.13 23.99 -37.62
N PHE A 116 -26.06 24.38 -36.92
CA PHE A 116 -25.69 23.79 -35.63
C PHE A 116 -26.81 23.91 -34.60
N ALA A 117 -27.44 25.08 -34.46
CA ALA A 117 -28.57 25.32 -33.57
C ALA A 117 -29.74 24.36 -33.84
N ARG A 118 -30.08 24.14 -35.13
CA ARG A 118 -31.15 23.23 -35.55
C ARG A 118 -30.81 21.76 -35.35
N GLU A 119 -29.54 21.37 -35.49
CA GLU A 119 -29.08 19.98 -35.36
C GLU A 119 -28.86 19.56 -33.89
N SER A 120 -28.29 20.43 -33.06
CA SER A 120 -28.05 20.18 -31.64
C SER A 120 -29.28 20.48 -30.77
N GLY A 121 -30.01 21.56 -31.05
CA GLY A 121 -31.06 22.08 -30.19
C GLY A 121 -30.54 22.83 -28.94
N THR A 122 -29.32 23.36 -28.98
CA THR A 122 -28.67 24.04 -27.83
C THR A 122 -28.69 25.57 -27.88
N ILE A 123 -29.00 26.16 -29.04
CA ILE A 123 -29.05 27.61 -29.25
C ILE A 123 -30.44 27.99 -29.78
N GLU A 124 -31.07 28.98 -29.16
CA GLU A 124 -32.20 29.70 -29.73
C GLU A 124 -31.70 30.86 -30.60
N VAL A 125 -32.21 30.90 -31.83
CA VAL A 125 -31.83 31.88 -32.85
C VAL A 125 -33.01 32.85 -33.02
N GLY A 126 -32.87 34.06 -32.48
CA GLY A 126 -33.86 35.12 -32.57
C GLY A 126 -34.01 35.70 -33.99
N PHE A 127 -34.92 36.67 -34.12
CA PHE A 127 -35.28 37.29 -35.41
C PHE A 127 -34.05 37.71 -36.25
N LEU A 128 -34.02 37.28 -37.52
CA LEU A 128 -32.93 37.46 -38.49
C LEU A 128 -31.55 36.94 -38.05
N GLY A 129 -31.47 36.03 -37.06
CA GLY A 129 -30.22 35.43 -36.60
C GLY A 129 -29.32 36.34 -35.75
N ARG A 130 -29.84 37.50 -35.32
CA ARG A 130 -29.05 38.55 -34.64
C ARG A 130 -28.92 38.39 -33.13
N LYS A 131 -29.83 37.65 -32.51
CA LYS A 131 -29.81 37.35 -31.07
C LYS A 131 -29.64 35.85 -30.90
N LEU A 132 -28.46 35.43 -30.44
CA LEU A 132 -28.20 34.05 -30.04
C LEU A 132 -28.38 33.94 -28.54
N GLN A 133 -29.17 32.97 -28.08
CA GLN A 133 -29.34 32.65 -26.66
C GLN A 133 -29.21 31.14 -26.44
N ILE A 134 -28.83 30.72 -25.23
CA ILE A 134 -28.76 29.29 -24.90
C ILE A 134 -30.19 28.76 -24.74
N ALA A 135 -30.48 27.64 -25.40
CA ALA A 135 -31.82 27.05 -25.38
C ALA A 135 -32.16 26.47 -23.99
N PRO A 136 -33.42 26.58 -23.50
CA PRO A 136 -33.83 26.03 -22.21
C PRO A 136 -33.59 24.53 -22.05
N SER A 137 -33.57 23.78 -23.17
CA SER A 137 -33.19 22.37 -23.25
C SER A 137 -31.82 22.06 -22.65
N VAL A 138 -30.88 23.01 -22.69
CA VAL A 138 -29.53 22.86 -22.10
C VAL A 138 -29.59 22.81 -20.58
N GLN A 139 -30.55 23.49 -19.94
CA GLN A 139 -30.70 23.42 -18.48
C GLN A 139 -31.04 22.00 -17.99
N ASN A 140 -31.74 21.22 -18.82
CA ASN A 140 -32.13 19.85 -18.49
C ASN A 140 -30.92 18.91 -18.38
N LEU A 141 -29.77 19.25 -18.99
CA LEU A 141 -28.52 18.52 -18.77
C LEU A 141 -27.96 18.68 -17.36
N PHE A 142 -28.36 19.70 -16.60
CA PHE A 142 -27.84 19.98 -15.25
C PHE A 142 -28.84 19.63 -14.14
N LYS A 143 -30.15 19.69 -14.45
CA LYS A 143 -31.28 19.47 -13.52
C LYS A 143 -31.81 18.03 -13.47
N PHE A 144 -31.08 17.05 -14.01
CA PHE A 144 -31.60 15.70 -14.22
C PHE A 144 -31.60 14.80 -12.98
N LEU A 145 -30.65 14.98 -12.06
CA LEU A 145 -30.54 14.13 -10.86
C LEU A 145 -31.33 14.68 -9.69
N LYS A 146 -31.93 13.78 -8.92
CA LYS A 146 -32.54 14.11 -7.63
C LYS A 146 -31.48 14.33 -6.55
N GLU A 147 -31.81 15.10 -5.52
CA GLU A 147 -30.90 15.41 -4.41
C GLU A 147 -30.39 14.14 -3.68
N ASP A 148 -31.24 13.13 -3.48
CA ASP A 148 -30.84 11.86 -2.87
C ASP A 148 -29.83 11.08 -3.72
N GLN A 149 -30.01 11.09 -5.05
CA GLN A 149 -29.09 10.51 -6.02
C GLN A 149 -27.75 11.26 -6.05
N ILE A 150 -27.79 12.60 -6.05
CA ILE A 150 -26.60 13.46 -5.97
C ILE A 150 -25.80 13.15 -4.70
N ILE A 151 -26.46 13.18 -3.53
CA ILE A 151 -25.80 12.96 -2.23
C ILE A 151 -25.19 11.56 -2.17
N ALA A 152 -25.94 10.51 -2.56
CA ALA A 152 -25.46 9.14 -2.54
C ALA A 152 -24.25 8.95 -3.48
N THR A 153 -24.31 9.49 -4.70
CA THR A 153 -23.24 9.35 -5.70
C THR A 153 -21.98 10.11 -5.29
N ILE A 154 -22.09 11.33 -4.76
CA ILE A 154 -20.94 12.08 -4.23
C ILE A 154 -20.33 11.36 -3.02
N GLN A 155 -21.15 10.81 -2.11
CA GLN A 155 -20.65 10.03 -0.97
C GLN A 155 -19.85 8.81 -1.44
N ALA A 156 -20.36 8.08 -2.43
CA ALA A 156 -19.69 6.91 -2.99
C ALA A 156 -18.38 7.25 -3.72
N LEU A 157 -18.35 8.33 -4.51
CA LEU A 157 -17.15 8.75 -5.23
C LEU A 157 -16.08 9.32 -4.28
N ARG A 158 -16.45 9.99 -3.19
CA ARG A 158 -15.53 10.38 -2.12
C ARG A 158 -14.96 9.17 -1.38
N PHE A 159 -15.76 8.14 -1.12
CA PHE A 159 -15.28 6.86 -0.58
C PHE A 159 -14.27 6.20 -1.53
N CYS A 160 -14.56 6.21 -2.84
CA CYS A 160 -13.63 5.72 -3.87
C CYS A 160 -12.32 6.53 -3.93
N GLU A 161 -12.36 7.85 -3.78
CA GLU A 161 -11.16 8.70 -3.66
C GLU A 161 -10.36 8.38 -2.38
N GLN A 162 -11.02 8.10 -1.26
CA GLN A 162 -10.33 7.81 0.00
C GLN A 162 -9.76 6.38 0.08
N GLN A 163 -10.46 5.39 -0.45
CA GLN A 163 -10.13 3.96 -0.27
C GLN A 163 -9.68 3.26 -1.55
N GLY A 164 -9.95 3.82 -2.74
CA GLY A 164 -9.72 3.14 -4.02
C GLY A 164 -8.27 2.75 -4.28
N TRP A 165 -7.31 3.57 -3.82
CA TRP A 165 -5.87 3.28 -3.96
C TRP A 165 -5.44 1.98 -3.26
N ARG A 166 -6.19 1.52 -2.25
CA ARG A 166 -5.94 0.25 -1.55
C ARG A 166 -6.33 -0.99 -2.36
N TYR A 167 -7.06 -0.83 -3.46
CA TYR A 167 -7.58 -1.93 -4.27
C TYR A 167 -7.18 -1.82 -5.74
N TRP A 168 -7.00 -0.60 -6.25
CA TRP A 168 -6.85 -0.30 -7.67
C TRP A 168 -5.42 0.01 -8.08
N LYS A 169 -5.08 -0.23 -9.36
CA LYS A 169 -3.89 0.35 -9.99
C LYS A 169 -4.08 1.86 -10.22
N PRO A 170 -3.01 2.66 -10.39
CA PRO A 170 -3.12 4.11 -10.52
C PRO A 170 -4.06 4.57 -11.64
N LEU A 171 -4.04 3.92 -12.81
CA LEU A 171 -4.98 4.16 -13.91
C LEU A 171 -6.45 4.15 -13.46
N VAL A 172 -6.92 3.04 -12.87
CA VAL A 172 -8.32 2.88 -12.45
C VAL A 172 -8.71 3.94 -11.42
N TYR A 173 -7.84 4.18 -10.44
CA TYR A 173 -8.06 5.23 -9.44
C TYR A 173 -8.17 6.63 -10.08
N ASN A 174 -7.28 6.96 -11.02
CA ASN A 174 -7.26 8.27 -11.66
C ASN A 174 -8.46 8.48 -12.61
N VAL A 175 -8.95 7.44 -13.29
CA VAL A 175 -10.20 7.47 -14.08
C VAL A 175 -11.40 7.78 -13.18
N VAL A 176 -11.57 7.04 -12.08
CA VAL A 176 -12.66 7.27 -11.11
C VAL A 176 -12.54 8.65 -10.46
N LEU A 177 -11.33 9.11 -10.15
CA LEU A 177 -11.09 10.44 -9.59
C LEU A 177 -11.39 11.57 -10.59
N ASN A 178 -11.06 11.40 -11.87
CA ASN A 178 -11.44 12.35 -12.92
C ASN A 178 -12.97 12.44 -13.04
N PHE A 179 -13.67 11.31 -12.97
CA PHE A 179 -15.13 11.27 -13.00
C PHE A 179 -15.79 11.87 -11.76
N ASN A 180 -15.21 11.66 -10.56
CA ASN A 180 -15.61 12.36 -9.34
C ASN A 180 -15.51 13.88 -9.51
N LYS A 181 -14.38 14.37 -10.03
CA LYS A 181 -14.15 15.79 -10.30
C LYS A 181 -15.10 16.35 -11.38
N LEU A 182 -15.43 15.57 -12.41
CA LEU A 182 -16.43 15.90 -13.43
C LEU A 182 -17.84 16.08 -12.82
N LEU A 183 -18.35 15.07 -12.09
CA LEU A 183 -19.69 15.12 -11.51
C LEU A 183 -19.85 16.26 -10.50
N ASN A 184 -18.87 16.48 -9.61
CA ASN A 184 -18.91 17.64 -8.70
C ASN A 184 -18.90 18.97 -9.47
N SER A 185 -18.19 19.05 -10.61
CA SER A 185 -18.18 20.26 -11.45
C SER A 185 -19.54 20.50 -12.08
N ILE A 186 -20.19 19.47 -12.65
CA ILE A 186 -21.56 19.57 -13.21
C ILE A 186 -22.55 20.08 -12.15
N ILE A 187 -22.55 19.44 -10.97
CA ILE A 187 -23.49 19.76 -9.89
C ILE A 187 -23.26 21.18 -9.35
N SER A 188 -22.01 21.68 -9.36
CA SER A 188 -21.71 23.05 -8.93
C SER A 188 -22.20 24.16 -9.88
N LEU A 189 -22.62 23.81 -11.11
CA LEU A 189 -23.07 24.77 -12.13
C LEU A 189 -24.60 24.88 -12.23
N ASP A 190 -25.37 23.98 -11.60
CA ASP A 190 -26.84 23.98 -11.67
C ASP A 190 -27.45 25.32 -11.19
N SER A 191 -26.93 25.87 -10.09
CA SER A 191 -27.37 27.17 -9.58
C SER A 191 -27.17 28.32 -10.57
N LEU A 192 -26.21 28.24 -11.49
CA LEU A 192 -25.95 29.30 -12.47
C LEU A 192 -27.06 29.46 -13.51
N PHE A 193 -27.85 28.39 -13.73
CA PHE A 193 -29.00 28.41 -14.63
C PHE A 193 -30.26 29.02 -14.01
N ILE A 194 -30.26 29.25 -12.69
CA ILE A 194 -31.35 29.94 -11.98
C ILE A 194 -31.18 31.46 -12.10
N ASP A 195 -29.93 31.94 -12.16
CA ASP A 195 -29.55 33.35 -12.11
C ASP A 195 -29.46 34.04 -13.50
N GLU A 196 -29.91 33.38 -14.58
CA GLU A 196 -29.83 33.83 -16.00
C GLU A 196 -28.46 34.39 -16.43
N ILE A 197 -27.38 33.81 -15.89
CA ILE A 197 -26.00 34.31 -16.02
C ILE A 197 -25.52 34.32 -17.48
N SER A 198 -24.72 35.34 -17.84
CA SER A 198 -24.19 35.48 -19.20
C SER A 198 -23.31 34.28 -19.61
N PRO A 199 -23.32 33.89 -20.90
CA PRO A 199 -22.51 32.77 -21.41
C PRO A 199 -21.01 32.88 -21.08
N GLU A 200 -20.47 34.10 -21.07
CA GLU A 200 -19.07 34.39 -20.72
C GLU A 200 -18.76 34.05 -19.26
N ILE A 201 -19.65 34.43 -18.32
CA ILE A 201 -19.50 34.12 -16.89
C ILE A 201 -19.72 32.61 -16.66
N PHE A 202 -20.61 31.97 -17.43
CA PHE A 202 -20.77 30.52 -17.40
C PHE A 202 -19.46 29.81 -17.79
N LEU A 203 -18.86 30.14 -18.94
CA LEU A 203 -17.59 29.53 -19.40
C LEU A 203 -16.44 29.72 -18.39
N ASN A 204 -16.31 30.93 -17.83
CA ASN A 204 -15.32 31.22 -16.79
C ASN A 204 -15.50 30.39 -15.51
N ARG A 205 -16.71 29.89 -15.22
CA ARG A 205 -16.99 28.97 -14.10
C ARG A 205 -16.94 27.49 -14.54
N ALA A 206 -17.25 27.20 -15.80
CA ALA A 206 -17.35 25.86 -16.37
C ALA A 206 -16.01 25.27 -16.82
N THR A 207 -14.91 26.03 -16.90
CA THR A 207 -13.59 25.56 -17.39
C THR A 207 -13.12 24.24 -16.75
N LYS A 208 -13.44 24.01 -15.46
CA LYS A 208 -13.15 22.73 -14.78
C LYS A 208 -13.98 21.57 -15.31
N LEU A 209 -15.29 21.79 -15.53
CA LEU A 209 -16.16 20.80 -16.18
C LEU A 209 -15.61 20.47 -17.57
N GLU A 210 -15.29 21.47 -18.37
CA GLU A 210 -14.80 21.27 -19.74
C GLU A 210 -13.52 20.42 -19.76
N LEU A 211 -12.56 20.72 -18.88
CA LEU A 211 -11.31 19.97 -18.75
C LEU A 211 -11.55 18.51 -18.30
N TYR A 212 -12.34 18.28 -17.24
CA TYR A 212 -12.60 16.91 -16.76
C TYR A 212 -13.46 16.11 -17.76
N TYR A 213 -14.31 16.78 -18.53
CA TYR A 213 -15.15 16.16 -19.54
C TYR A 213 -14.34 15.76 -20.78
N ALA A 214 -13.48 16.64 -21.27
CA ALA A 214 -12.53 16.30 -22.33
C ALA A 214 -11.60 15.13 -21.94
N ARG A 215 -11.12 15.09 -20.69
CA ARG A 215 -10.37 13.93 -20.15
C ARG A 215 -11.18 12.64 -20.09
N HIS A 216 -12.47 12.74 -19.81
CA HIS A 216 -13.34 11.57 -19.77
C HIS A 216 -13.57 11.01 -21.17
N LEU A 217 -13.82 11.89 -22.14
CA LEU A 217 -14.02 11.52 -23.55
C LEU A 217 -12.73 11.05 -24.25
N SER A 218 -11.55 11.45 -23.77
CA SER A 218 -10.26 11.00 -24.35
C SER A 218 -9.90 9.54 -24.08
N ARG A 219 -10.76 8.77 -23.40
CA ARG A 219 -10.52 7.37 -23.01
C ARG A 219 -11.79 6.54 -23.13
N GLU A 220 -11.80 5.64 -24.12
CA GLU A 220 -12.92 4.74 -24.43
C GLU A 220 -13.28 3.81 -23.25
N ASP A 221 -12.26 3.31 -22.54
CA ASP A 221 -12.40 2.38 -21.41
C ASP A 221 -12.96 3.02 -20.12
N SER A 222 -13.07 4.36 -20.06
CA SER A 222 -13.50 5.07 -18.85
C SER A 222 -14.86 4.57 -18.34
N LYS A 223 -15.80 4.34 -19.24
CA LYS A 223 -17.18 3.96 -18.90
C LYS A 223 -17.22 2.59 -18.22
N ASP A 224 -16.50 1.62 -18.77
CA ASP A 224 -16.45 0.26 -18.24
C ASP A 224 -15.69 0.21 -16.93
N ILE A 225 -14.55 0.92 -16.83
CA ILE A 225 -13.81 1.07 -15.56
C ILE A 225 -14.74 1.59 -14.46
N ILE A 226 -15.50 2.65 -14.71
CA ILE A 226 -16.37 3.27 -13.69
C ILE A 226 -17.54 2.33 -13.34
N MET A 227 -18.20 1.72 -14.33
CA MET A 227 -19.36 0.85 -14.12
C MET A 227 -19.02 -0.50 -13.49
N THR A 228 -17.80 -1.00 -13.64
CA THR A 228 -17.32 -2.20 -12.94
C THR A 228 -16.74 -1.88 -11.57
N GLN A 229 -15.74 -0.99 -11.51
CA GLN A 229 -14.89 -0.84 -10.32
C GLN A 229 -15.58 -0.10 -9.19
N VAL A 230 -16.34 0.96 -9.48
CA VAL A 230 -17.02 1.76 -8.43
C VAL A 230 -18.08 0.91 -7.70
N PRO A 231 -18.98 0.17 -8.36
CA PRO A 231 -19.93 -0.72 -7.69
C PRO A 231 -19.27 -1.87 -6.91
N GLU A 232 -18.17 -2.44 -7.41
CA GLU A 232 -17.41 -3.48 -6.69
C GLU A 232 -16.78 -2.97 -5.39
N LEU A 233 -16.28 -1.73 -5.37
CA LEU A 233 -15.74 -1.13 -4.16
C LEU A 233 -16.87 -0.72 -3.19
N ILE A 234 -17.98 -0.16 -3.69
CA ILE A 234 -19.16 0.18 -2.87
C ILE A 234 -19.73 -1.04 -2.15
N LYS A 235 -19.74 -2.21 -2.79
CA LYS A 235 -20.22 -3.47 -2.18
C LYS A 235 -19.45 -3.90 -0.92
N LYS A 236 -18.30 -3.28 -0.63
CA LYS A 236 -17.49 -3.53 0.58
C LYS A 236 -17.83 -2.58 1.73
N ASP A 237 -18.68 -1.58 1.54
CA ASP A 237 -19.12 -0.64 2.57
C ASP A 237 -20.61 -0.81 2.91
N GLU A 238 -20.89 -1.26 4.13
CA GLU A 238 -22.25 -1.55 4.61
C GLU A 238 -23.20 -0.34 4.61
N LYS A 239 -22.66 0.90 4.63
CA LYS A 239 -23.46 2.14 4.67
C LYS A 239 -23.82 2.64 3.27
N LEU A 240 -23.02 2.29 2.26
CA LEU A 240 -23.24 2.64 0.86
C LEU A 240 -24.00 1.54 0.09
N VAL A 241 -23.88 0.26 0.47
CA VAL A 241 -24.63 -0.85 -0.14
C VAL A 241 -26.14 -0.58 -0.28
N PRO A 242 -26.88 -0.10 0.74
CA PRO A 242 -28.32 0.18 0.61
C PRO A 242 -28.65 1.31 -0.36
N LYS A 243 -27.68 2.18 -0.68
CA LYS A 243 -27.80 3.32 -1.60
C LYS A 243 -27.34 2.99 -3.03
N LEU A 244 -26.92 1.74 -3.29
CA LEU A 244 -26.37 1.34 -4.58
C LEU A 244 -27.29 1.69 -5.78
N PRO A 245 -28.63 1.52 -5.73
CA PRO A 245 -29.51 1.94 -6.83
C PRO A 245 -29.44 3.44 -7.15
N GLN A 246 -29.41 4.30 -6.12
CA GLN A 246 -29.29 5.75 -6.27
C GLN A 246 -27.91 6.14 -6.81
N ILE A 247 -26.85 5.46 -6.37
CA ILE A 247 -25.49 5.67 -6.87
C ILE A 247 -25.40 5.27 -8.35
N MET A 248 -25.93 4.10 -8.73
CA MET A 248 -25.95 3.64 -10.12
C MET A 248 -26.69 4.60 -11.05
N ALA A 249 -27.77 5.25 -10.58
CA ALA A 249 -28.46 6.29 -11.33
C ALA A 249 -27.57 7.51 -11.59
N GLY A 250 -26.84 8.00 -10.57
CA GLY A 250 -25.92 9.13 -10.71
C GLY A 250 -24.69 8.83 -11.57
N LEU A 251 -24.10 7.63 -11.45
CA LEU A 251 -23.03 7.16 -12.34
C LEU A 251 -23.53 7.09 -13.79
N SER A 252 -24.68 6.44 -14.02
CA SER A 252 -25.27 6.29 -15.35
C SER A 252 -25.58 7.63 -16.01
N TYR A 253 -26.09 8.62 -15.26
CA TYR A 253 -26.30 9.98 -15.78
C TYR A 253 -24.99 10.60 -16.28
N GLY A 254 -23.93 10.64 -15.45
CA GLY A 254 -22.66 11.26 -15.83
C GLY A 254 -21.96 10.56 -17.01
N LEU A 255 -22.15 9.26 -17.16
CA LEU A 255 -21.57 8.42 -18.23
C LEU A 255 -22.38 8.40 -19.54
N ASN A 256 -23.58 8.99 -19.57
CA ASN A 256 -24.47 8.99 -20.74
C ASN A 256 -24.73 10.40 -21.30
N LEU A 257 -23.91 11.39 -20.90
CA LEU A 257 -24.04 12.80 -21.32
C LEU A 257 -23.89 13.06 -22.84
N GLU A 258 -23.27 12.13 -23.59
CA GLU A 258 -23.23 12.18 -25.07
C GLU A 258 -24.35 11.39 -25.76
N ASN A 259 -25.14 10.60 -25.02
CA ASN A 259 -26.16 9.71 -25.61
C ASN A 259 -27.54 10.38 -25.77
N GLY A 260 -27.67 11.64 -25.34
CA GLY A 260 -28.90 12.41 -25.37
C GLY A 260 -28.89 13.55 -26.40
N ARG A 261 -30.00 14.28 -26.46
CA ARG A 261 -30.09 15.56 -27.18
C ARG A 261 -30.67 16.64 -26.25
N PRO A 262 -29.94 17.74 -25.99
CA PRO A 262 -28.58 18.02 -26.45
C PRO A 262 -27.52 17.10 -25.84
N ARG A 263 -26.38 16.95 -26.52
CA ARG A 263 -25.15 16.35 -25.96
C ARG A 263 -24.40 17.37 -25.12
N MET A 264 -23.61 16.94 -24.15
CA MET A 264 -22.81 17.86 -23.33
C MET A 264 -21.71 18.54 -24.14
N THR A 265 -21.07 17.85 -25.10
CA THR A 265 -20.15 18.49 -26.06
C THR A 265 -20.83 19.64 -26.83
N ASP A 266 -22.02 19.40 -27.37
CA ASP A 266 -22.78 20.41 -28.11
C ASP A 266 -23.29 21.55 -27.20
N ALA A 267 -23.59 21.27 -25.92
CA ALA A 267 -23.96 22.28 -24.94
C ALA A 267 -22.78 23.21 -24.60
N ILE A 268 -21.60 22.66 -24.31
CA ILE A 268 -20.38 23.45 -24.07
C ILE A 268 -20.04 24.31 -25.30
N ARG A 269 -20.08 23.70 -26.50
CA ARG A 269 -19.89 24.42 -27.77
C ARG A 269 -20.89 25.55 -27.94
N ALA A 270 -22.15 25.38 -27.55
CA ALA A 270 -23.14 26.44 -27.63
C ALA A 270 -22.76 27.66 -26.80
N PHE A 271 -22.27 27.48 -25.57
CA PHE A 271 -21.78 28.59 -24.75
C PHE A 271 -20.63 29.34 -25.43
N HIS A 272 -19.63 28.63 -25.95
CA HIS A 272 -18.53 29.23 -26.72
C HIS A 272 -19.01 29.97 -27.98
N ILE A 273 -19.96 29.39 -28.74
CA ILE A 273 -20.53 30.01 -29.94
C ILE A 273 -21.32 31.28 -29.60
N VAL A 274 -22.11 31.30 -28.53
CA VAL A 274 -22.89 32.47 -28.13
C VAL A 274 -21.98 33.58 -27.59
N ALA A 275 -20.96 33.24 -26.78
CA ALA A 275 -19.99 34.21 -26.26
C ALA A 275 -19.12 34.84 -27.36
N THR A 276 -18.51 34.00 -28.22
CA THR A 276 -17.59 34.48 -29.26
C THR A 276 -18.29 34.97 -30.55
N LYS A 277 -19.57 34.63 -30.72
CA LYS A 277 -20.35 34.81 -31.97
C LYS A 277 -19.73 34.12 -33.20
N ARG A 278 -18.78 33.21 -32.98
CA ARG A 278 -18.07 32.43 -34.01
C ARG A 278 -18.42 30.95 -33.87
N MET A 279 -18.46 30.24 -34.99
CA MET A 279 -18.59 28.77 -34.98
C MET A 279 -17.30 28.14 -34.44
N ILE A 280 -17.41 27.24 -33.46
CA ILE A 280 -16.28 26.50 -32.86
C ILE A 280 -16.54 24.98 -32.86
N THR A 281 -15.48 24.18 -33.04
CA THR A 281 -15.50 22.72 -32.96
C THR A 281 -15.21 22.23 -31.53
N TRP A 282 -15.41 20.93 -31.26
CA TRP A 282 -15.02 20.38 -29.96
C TRP A 282 -13.49 20.30 -29.85
N GLU A 283 -12.84 19.98 -30.95
CA GLU A 283 -11.40 19.84 -31.10
C GLU A 283 -10.68 21.17 -30.84
N GLU A 284 -11.21 22.30 -31.34
CA GLU A 284 -10.71 23.64 -31.03
C GLU A 284 -10.79 23.95 -29.52
N ILE A 285 -11.87 23.55 -28.83
CA ILE A 285 -12.02 23.72 -27.37
C ILE A 285 -11.01 22.86 -26.61
N VAL A 286 -10.87 21.58 -26.98
CA VAL A 286 -9.90 20.66 -26.35
C VAL A 286 -8.45 21.16 -26.52
N GLN A 287 -8.11 21.73 -27.69
CA GLN A 287 -6.82 22.37 -27.94
C GLN A 287 -6.61 23.61 -27.06
N GLN A 288 -7.60 24.48 -26.94
CA GLN A 288 -7.54 25.68 -26.08
C GLN A 288 -7.36 25.33 -24.59
N LEU A 289 -7.99 24.24 -24.13
CA LEU A 289 -7.89 23.78 -22.74
C LEU A 289 -6.56 23.06 -22.41
N ASN A 290 -5.74 22.73 -23.42
CA ASN A 290 -4.47 21.99 -23.30
C ASN A 290 -4.60 20.77 -22.35
N VAL A 291 -5.59 19.92 -22.62
CA VAL A 291 -6.05 18.88 -21.71
C VAL A 291 -4.99 17.79 -21.51
N PRO A 292 -4.36 17.65 -20.32
CA PRO A 292 -3.30 16.65 -20.14
C PRO A 292 -3.93 15.25 -19.96
N PRO A 293 -3.33 14.17 -20.49
CA PRO A 293 -3.87 12.82 -20.36
C PRO A 293 -3.94 12.34 -18.90
N ILE A 294 -4.78 11.32 -18.66
CA ILE A 294 -4.85 10.62 -17.38
C ILE A 294 -3.55 9.83 -17.17
N ASN A 295 -2.92 9.97 -16.00
CA ASN A 295 -1.68 9.25 -15.71
C ASN A 295 -1.98 7.78 -15.34
N GLU A 296 -1.27 6.83 -15.94
CA GLU A 296 -1.51 5.40 -15.71
C GLU A 296 -0.63 4.81 -14.58
N MET A 297 0.47 5.49 -14.24
CA MET A 297 1.58 4.97 -13.43
C MET A 297 1.69 5.61 -12.05
N LYS A 298 1.06 6.77 -11.81
CA LYS A 298 1.13 7.51 -10.53
C LYS A 298 -0.26 7.98 -10.09
N PHE A 299 -0.59 7.76 -8.82
CA PHE A 299 -1.85 8.23 -8.22
C PHE A 299 -1.92 9.78 -8.21
N GLN A 300 -3.07 10.34 -8.57
CA GLN A 300 -3.32 11.80 -8.65
C GLN A 300 -4.33 12.28 -7.58
N GLY A 301 -4.33 11.62 -6.42
CA GLY A 301 -5.21 11.89 -5.27
C GLY A 301 -4.86 13.17 -4.51
N SER A 302 -5.42 13.31 -3.31
CA SER A 302 -4.99 14.37 -2.38
C SER A 302 -3.56 14.12 -1.88
N SER A 303 -2.94 15.15 -1.30
CA SER A 303 -1.60 15.05 -0.68
C SER A 303 -1.48 13.91 0.33
N ASP A 304 -2.56 13.63 1.05
CA ASP A 304 -2.55 12.67 2.15
C ASP A 304 -2.60 11.24 1.62
N ILE A 305 -3.39 11.00 0.56
CA ILE A 305 -3.42 9.73 -0.17
C ILE A 305 -2.08 9.45 -0.85
N ILE A 306 -1.45 10.47 -1.47
CA ILE A 306 -0.13 10.32 -2.09
C ILE A 306 0.92 9.92 -1.03
N LYS A 307 0.95 10.61 0.12
CA LYS A 307 1.83 10.25 1.25
C LYS A 307 1.57 8.85 1.80
N GLU A 308 0.30 8.42 1.90
CA GLU A 308 -0.05 7.10 2.40
C GLU A 308 0.40 5.98 1.43
N VAL A 309 0.26 6.21 0.11
CA VAL A 309 0.81 5.33 -0.93
C VAL A 309 2.34 5.28 -0.86
N GLU A 310 3.02 6.42 -0.79
CA GLU A 310 4.49 6.48 -0.71
C GLU A 310 5.03 5.77 0.55
N THR A 311 4.40 6.01 1.71
CA THR A 311 4.74 5.33 2.97
C THR A 311 4.52 3.81 2.87
N THR A 312 3.45 3.38 2.20
CA THR A 312 3.15 1.96 1.95
C THR A 312 4.18 1.33 1.02
N LEU A 313 4.61 2.04 -0.04
CA LEU A 313 5.64 1.58 -0.97
C LEU A 313 7.02 1.43 -0.32
N ILE A 314 7.40 2.35 0.57
CA ILE A 314 8.64 2.24 1.36
C ILE A 314 8.58 0.99 2.23
N ARG A 315 7.49 0.81 2.99
CA ARG A 315 7.30 -0.37 3.85
C ARG A 315 7.34 -1.68 3.07
N LEU A 316 6.68 -1.74 1.91
CA LEU A 316 6.72 -2.92 1.03
C LEU A 316 8.14 -3.19 0.52
N ALA A 317 8.91 -2.15 0.18
CA ALA A 317 10.30 -2.32 -0.22
C ALA A 317 11.18 -2.90 0.90
N ASP A 318 11.01 -2.41 2.14
CA ASP A 318 11.72 -2.91 3.32
C ASP A 318 11.33 -4.36 3.65
N ASP A 319 10.04 -4.68 3.59
CA ASP A 319 9.51 -6.04 3.80
C ASP A 319 10.02 -7.02 2.71
N ILE A 320 10.05 -6.60 1.43
CA ILE A 320 10.63 -7.38 0.32
C ILE A 320 12.12 -7.61 0.56
N GLN A 321 12.90 -6.56 0.86
CA GLN A 321 14.35 -6.71 1.07
C GLN A 321 14.66 -7.61 2.27
N THR A 322 13.92 -7.46 3.37
CA THR A 322 14.03 -8.33 4.56
C THR A 322 13.78 -9.80 4.19
N ARG A 323 12.81 -10.08 3.31
CA ARG A 323 12.50 -11.43 2.84
C ARG A 323 13.51 -11.97 1.83
N LEU A 324 14.09 -11.12 0.97
CA LEU A 324 15.19 -11.49 0.06
C LEU A 324 16.44 -11.87 0.86
N ASN A 325 16.88 -11.02 1.79
CA ASN A 325 18.02 -11.29 2.68
C ASN A 325 17.80 -12.61 3.43
N ARG A 326 16.59 -12.82 3.99
CA ARG A 326 16.28 -14.08 4.71
C ARG A 326 16.25 -15.31 3.79
N LYS A 327 15.88 -15.17 2.53
CA LYS A 327 15.95 -16.27 1.54
C LYS A 327 17.41 -16.64 1.25
N GLU A 328 18.26 -15.64 1.07
CA GLU A 328 19.69 -15.80 0.82
C GLU A 328 20.41 -16.43 2.02
N GLU A 329 20.16 -15.94 3.25
CA GLU A 329 20.69 -16.53 4.50
C GLU A 329 20.40 -18.04 4.59
N LEU A 330 19.18 -18.45 4.27
CA LEU A 330 18.77 -19.86 4.31
C LEU A 330 19.41 -20.68 3.18
N GLN A 331 19.61 -20.08 2.00
CA GLN A 331 20.28 -20.73 0.88
C GLN A 331 21.76 -20.95 1.19
N ASN A 332 22.44 -19.91 1.68
CA ASN A 332 23.83 -19.96 2.13
C ASN A 332 24.03 -21.01 3.23
N LEU A 333 23.14 -21.05 4.23
CA LEU A 333 23.15 -22.08 5.28
C LEU A 333 22.96 -23.49 4.72
N ARG A 334 22.05 -23.67 3.75
CA ARG A 334 21.80 -24.95 3.09
C ARG A 334 23.02 -25.43 2.31
N GLU A 335 23.56 -24.59 1.42
CA GLU A 335 24.68 -24.93 0.52
C GLU A 335 25.99 -25.15 1.30
N ARG A 336 26.25 -24.36 2.34
CA ARG A 336 27.49 -24.43 3.12
C ARG A 336 27.58 -25.68 4.00
N TYR A 337 26.46 -26.10 4.61
CA TYR A 337 26.48 -27.16 5.63
C TYR A 337 25.88 -28.49 5.19
N PHE A 338 25.00 -28.53 4.20
CA PHE A 338 24.29 -29.77 3.83
C PHE A 338 24.68 -30.24 2.43
N ARG A 339 25.16 -31.48 2.34
CA ARG A 339 25.28 -32.18 1.06
C ARG A 339 23.95 -32.87 0.78
N ILE A 340 23.32 -32.50 -0.34
CA ILE A 340 22.05 -33.07 -0.79
C ILE A 340 22.33 -33.78 -2.11
N ASP A 341 21.89 -35.03 -2.23
CA ASP A 341 22.04 -35.82 -3.46
C ASP A 341 21.06 -35.36 -4.56
N ASP A 342 21.24 -35.85 -5.78
CA ASP A 342 20.40 -35.52 -6.94
C ASP A 342 18.93 -35.93 -6.76
N LYS A 343 18.61 -36.73 -5.72
CA LYS A 343 17.26 -37.17 -5.34
C LYS A 343 16.69 -36.36 -4.18
N GLY A 344 17.37 -35.30 -3.75
CA GLY A 344 16.93 -34.40 -2.68
C GLY A 344 17.15 -34.91 -1.26
N ARG A 345 17.93 -35.98 -1.06
CA ARG A 345 18.22 -36.58 0.25
C ARG A 345 19.56 -36.08 0.80
N MET A 346 19.66 -35.93 2.12
CA MET A 346 20.92 -35.55 2.74
C MET A 346 21.92 -36.71 2.77
N ASN A 347 23.16 -36.41 2.40
CA ASN A 347 24.30 -37.32 2.47
C ASN A 347 24.97 -37.22 3.86
N PHE A 348 25.13 -38.36 4.52
CA PHE A 348 25.72 -38.46 5.86
C PHE A 348 27.07 -39.22 5.88
N ASP A 349 27.78 -39.32 4.75
CA ASP A 349 29.03 -40.09 4.63
C ASP A 349 30.14 -39.57 5.55
N PHE A 350 30.06 -38.30 5.98
CA PHE A 350 30.96 -37.70 6.95
C PHE A 350 30.93 -38.42 8.31
N LEU A 351 29.85 -39.13 8.65
CA LEU A 351 29.75 -39.98 9.85
C LEU A 351 30.77 -41.13 9.85
N ASN A 352 31.27 -41.53 8.68
CA ASN A 352 32.31 -42.55 8.61
C ASN A 352 33.58 -42.06 9.32
N LEU A 353 34.08 -40.89 8.95
CA LEU A 353 35.29 -40.29 9.54
C LEU A 353 35.20 -40.11 11.06
N ILE A 354 34.04 -39.67 11.57
CA ILE A 354 33.83 -39.46 13.01
C ILE A 354 33.78 -40.80 13.77
N VAL A 355 33.09 -41.80 13.22
CA VAL A 355 33.02 -43.12 13.87
C VAL A 355 34.36 -43.84 13.79
N ASP A 356 35.12 -43.67 12.71
CA ASP A 356 36.44 -44.29 12.58
C ASP A 356 37.45 -43.66 13.57
N ASP A 357 37.55 -42.33 13.64
CA ASP A 357 38.39 -41.60 14.61
C ASP A 357 37.99 -41.89 16.07
N TYR A 358 36.68 -41.97 16.36
CA TYR A 358 36.19 -42.34 17.70
C TYR A 358 36.62 -43.77 18.08
N PHE A 359 36.48 -44.74 17.17
CA PHE A 359 36.83 -46.13 17.46
C PHE A 359 38.34 -46.31 17.60
N GLU A 360 39.15 -45.62 16.80
CA GLU A 360 40.61 -45.66 16.89
C GLU A 360 41.12 -45.10 18.24
N ASN A 361 40.55 -43.99 18.72
CA ASN A 361 41.05 -43.29 19.90
C ASN A 361 40.34 -43.68 21.23
N HIS A 362 39.15 -44.29 21.19
CA HIS A 362 38.34 -44.53 22.38
C HIS A 362 37.77 -45.96 22.52
N VAL A 363 38.01 -46.86 21.57
CA VAL A 363 37.53 -48.25 21.61
C VAL A 363 38.70 -49.23 21.47
N PRO A 364 38.83 -50.24 22.35
CA PRO A 364 39.88 -51.26 22.24
C PRO A 364 39.90 -51.95 20.87
N GLU A 365 41.10 -52.26 20.34
CA GLU A 365 41.31 -52.81 18.99
C GLU A 365 40.42 -54.02 18.67
N ASN A 366 40.24 -54.93 19.64
CA ASN A 366 39.40 -56.13 19.50
C ASN A 366 37.90 -55.83 19.29
N MET A 367 37.45 -54.59 19.49
CA MET A 367 36.08 -54.13 19.24
C MET A 367 35.96 -53.20 18.01
N GLN A 368 37.03 -52.97 17.25
CA GLN A 368 37.03 -52.05 16.10
C GLN A 368 36.47 -52.63 14.78
N SER A 369 35.80 -53.79 14.82
CA SER A 369 35.26 -54.44 13.61
C SER A 369 34.21 -53.58 12.89
N ALA A 370 34.16 -53.69 11.56
CA ALA A 370 33.19 -52.97 10.73
C ALA A 370 31.72 -53.25 11.11
N SER A 371 31.43 -54.46 11.59
CA SER A 371 30.10 -54.83 12.11
C SER A 371 29.70 -54.01 13.33
N ILE A 372 30.62 -53.83 14.30
CA ILE A 372 30.36 -53.04 15.51
C ILE A 372 30.23 -51.55 15.16
N LYS A 373 31.11 -51.02 14.29
CA LYS A 373 31.00 -49.65 13.77
C LYS A 373 29.66 -49.39 13.08
N SER A 374 29.18 -50.36 12.28
CA SER A 374 27.86 -50.29 11.63
C SER A 374 26.70 -50.34 12.65
N ALA A 375 26.79 -51.19 13.67
CA ALA A 375 25.79 -51.26 14.74
C ALA A 375 25.68 -49.94 15.53
N PHE A 376 26.81 -49.26 15.80
CA PHE A 376 26.79 -47.92 16.41
C PHE A 376 26.10 -46.89 15.51
N LYS A 377 26.37 -46.88 14.20
CA LYS A 377 25.70 -46.00 13.22
C LYS A 377 24.20 -46.29 13.08
N GLY A 378 23.79 -47.56 13.17
CA GLY A 378 22.39 -47.99 13.03
C GLY A 378 21.50 -47.76 14.25
N THR A 379 22.07 -47.53 15.43
CA THR A 379 21.35 -47.39 16.70
C THR A 379 21.36 -45.94 17.23
N PRO A 380 20.21 -45.24 17.27
CA PRO A 380 20.15 -43.79 17.54
C PRO A 380 20.82 -43.35 18.85
N HIS A 381 20.70 -44.12 19.93
CA HIS A 381 21.29 -43.75 21.23
C HIS A 381 22.79 -44.03 21.34
N LYS A 382 23.29 -45.03 20.59
CA LYS A 382 24.73 -45.32 20.49
C LYS A 382 25.42 -44.29 19.61
N LEU A 383 24.80 -43.91 18.49
CA LEU A 383 25.30 -42.83 17.64
C LEU A 383 25.30 -41.50 18.40
N MET A 384 24.21 -41.10 19.07
CA MET A 384 24.14 -39.80 19.77
C MET A 384 25.22 -39.68 20.85
N TYR A 385 25.45 -40.75 21.62
CA TYR A 385 26.53 -40.82 22.59
C TYR A 385 27.91 -40.62 21.94
N LEU A 386 28.18 -41.33 20.85
CA LEU A 386 29.43 -41.21 20.09
C LEU A 386 29.64 -39.78 19.56
N LEU A 387 28.61 -39.17 18.98
CA LEU A 387 28.69 -37.82 18.39
C LEU A 387 28.92 -36.73 19.45
N LEU A 388 28.27 -36.82 20.60
CA LEU A 388 28.53 -35.91 21.73
C LEU A 388 29.93 -36.12 22.32
N ARG A 389 30.47 -37.36 22.28
CA ARG A 389 31.78 -37.70 22.82
C ARG A 389 32.93 -37.27 21.89
N ASP A 390 32.77 -37.43 20.57
CA ASP A 390 33.62 -36.74 19.57
C ASP A 390 33.58 -35.24 19.80
N PHE A 391 32.39 -34.63 19.97
CA PHE A 391 32.32 -33.20 20.19
C PHE A 391 33.09 -32.75 21.44
N GLN A 392 32.93 -33.49 22.55
CA GLN A 392 33.64 -33.23 23.80
C GLN A 392 35.17 -33.37 23.65
N ALA A 393 35.65 -34.38 22.92
CA ALA A 393 37.08 -34.61 22.72
C ALA A 393 37.73 -33.67 21.69
N SER A 394 36.98 -33.32 20.64
CA SER A 394 37.46 -32.56 19.49
C SER A 394 37.29 -31.05 19.67
N TYR A 395 36.11 -30.57 20.08
CA TYR A 395 35.75 -29.15 20.02
C TYR A 395 35.71 -28.43 21.36
N ALA A 396 35.39 -29.11 22.47
CA ALA A 396 35.35 -28.46 23.80
C ALA A 396 36.67 -27.74 24.19
N PRO A 397 37.88 -28.28 23.90
CA PRO A 397 39.14 -27.58 24.21
C PRO A 397 39.27 -26.20 23.54
N ILE A 398 38.70 -26.03 22.34
CA ILE A 398 38.71 -24.76 21.58
C ILE A 398 37.78 -23.71 22.22
N LEU A 399 36.74 -24.16 22.93
CA LEU A 399 35.68 -23.31 23.46
C LEU A 399 35.88 -22.91 24.93
N GLU A 400 36.59 -23.71 25.72
CA GLU A 400 36.83 -23.44 27.16
C GLU A 400 38.29 -23.13 27.50
N GLY A 401 39.24 -23.54 26.66
CA GLY A 401 40.64 -23.65 27.05
C GLY A 401 41.66 -23.05 26.07
N THR A 402 42.90 -23.40 26.35
CA THR A 402 44.06 -23.07 25.52
C THR A 402 44.29 -24.19 24.51
N VAL A 403 44.52 -23.83 23.25
CA VAL A 403 44.78 -24.77 22.15
C VAL A 403 46.12 -24.49 21.50
N LYS A 404 46.74 -25.55 20.96
CA LYS A 404 48.01 -25.43 20.24
C LYS A 404 47.77 -25.14 18.77
N ILE A 405 48.42 -24.10 18.26
CA ILE A 405 48.42 -23.73 16.85
C ILE A 405 49.84 -23.69 16.29
N GLY A 406 49.97 -23.91 14.98
CA GLY A 406 51.23 -23.96 14.25
C GLY A 406 51.52 -25.33 13.68
N THR A 407 52.80 -25.70 13.61
CA THR A 407 53.24 -27.01 13.11
C THR A 407 53.61 -27.95 14.25
N LYS A 408 53.72 -29.26 13.98
CA LYS A 408 54.11 -30.27 14.98
C LYS A 408 55.45 -29.97 15.68
N ASN A 409 56.36 -29.25 15.00
CA ASN A 409 57.69 -28.91 15.51
C ASN A 409 57.78 -27.46 16.04
N GLN A 410 56.79 -26.61 15.73
CA GLN A 410 56.70 -25.21 16.15
C GLN A 410 55.24 -24.90 16.45
N SER A 411 54.81 -25.24 17.66
CA SER A 411 53.45 -24.97 18.17
C SER A 411 53.47 -23.93 19.28
N ARG A 412 52.53 -22.98 19.27
CA ARG A 412 52.27 -22.06 20.40
C ARG A 412 50.88 -22.29 20.99
N ASP A 413 50.78 -22.09 22.29
CA ASP A 413 49.53 -22.14 23.05
C ASP A 413 48.77 -20.80 22.89
N VAL A 414 47.50 -20.84 22.49
CA VAL A 414 46.63 -19.66 22.30
C VAL A 414 45.23 -19.89 22.87
N ILE A 415 44.54 -18.79 23.19
CA ILE A 415 43.13 -18.76 23.57
C ILE A 415 42.33 -18.22 22.38
N ILE A 416 41.19 -18.84 22.07
CA ILE A 416 40.31 -18.42 20.96
C ILE A 416 39.05 -17.71 21.51
N MET A 417 38.44 -18.28 22.55
CA MET A 417 37.25 -17.77 23.23
C MET A 417 37.61 -17.21 24.60
N LEU A 418 36.89 -16.18 25.05
CA LEU A 418 36.93 -15.76 26.45
C LEU A 418 36.55 -16.96 27.36
N PRO A 419 37.41 -17.36 28.31
CA PRO A 419 37.12 -18.50 29.18
C PRO A 419 35.79 -18.34 29.92
N GLY A 420 34.94 -19.35 29.82
CA GLY A 420 33.59 -19.34 30.39
C GLY A 420 32.46 -18.93 29.43
N LEU A 421 32.75 -18.37 28.24
CA LEU A 421 31.74 -17.95 27.26
C LEU A 421 30.76 -19.06 26.86
N PHE A 422 31.25 -20.31 26.79
CA PHE A 422 30.47 -21.50 26.44
C PHE A 422 30.25 -22.48 27.61
N LYS A 423 30.58 -22.09 28.85
CA LYS A 423 30.56 -23.00 30.01
C LYS A 423 29.22 -23.73 30.18
N SER A 424 28.10 -23.02 30.06
CA SER A 424 26.77 -23.62 30.20
C SER A 424 26.43 -24.61 29.07
N ASP A 425 26.89 -24.35 27.84
CA ASP A 425 26.71 -25.26 26.70
C ASP A 425 27.54 -26.56 26.91
N ILE A 426 28.76 -26.44 27.43
CA ILE A 426 29.62 -27.60 27.72
C ILE A 426 29.14 -28.39 28.94
N GLU A 427 28.68 -27.73 30.00
CA GLU A 427 27.99 -28.39 31.12
C GLU A 427 26.75 -29.17 30.65
N GLN A 428 26.00 -28.63 29.68
CA GLN A 428 24.86 -29.31 29.08
C GLN A 428 25.29 -30.55 28.26
N ILE A 429 26.36 -30.48 27.46
CA ILE A 429 26.95 -31.64 26.76
C ILE A 429 27.36 -32.72 27.74
N ASN A 430 28.07 -32.35 28.80
CA ASN A 430 28.54 -33.26 29.84
C ASN A 430 27.37 -33.97 30.55
N ASN A 431 26.27 -33.26 30.80
CA ASN A 431 25.05 -33.83 31.37
C ASN A 431 24.36 -34.80 30.39
N LEU A 432 24.19 -34.41 29.13
CA LEU A 432 23.59 -35.28 28.09
C LEU A 432 24.40 -36.57 27.89
N LEU A 433 25.74 -36.47 27.87
CA LEU A 433 26.64 -37.62 27.82
C LEU A 433 26.45 -38.56 29.02
N ARG A 434 26.36 -38.01 30.24
CA ARG A 434 26.13 -38.80 31.46
C ARG A 434 24.78 -39.51 31.44
N LEU A 435 23.73 -38.85 30.94
CA LEU A 435 22.40 -39.46 30.80
C LEU A 435 22.37 -40.58 29.75
N LEU A 436 23.04 -40.40 28.61
CA LEU A 436 23.15 -41.42 27.57
C LEU A 436 24.03 -42.61 28.00
N ASP A 437 25.14 -42.36 28.69
CA ASP A 437 25.98 -43.42 29.29
C ASP A 437 25.18 -44.23 30.33
N ALA A 438 24.44 -43.56 31.21
CA ALA A 438 23.57 -44.23 32.18
C ALA A 438 22.46 -45.04 31.51
N PHE A 439 21.85 -44.54 30.42
CA PHE A 439 20.88 -45.30 29.63
C PHE A 439 21.52 -46.54 28.99
N ASN A 440 22.66 -46.37 28.31
CA ASN A 440 23.39 -47.45 27.64
C ASN A 440 23.86 -48.54 28.61
N LYS A 441 24.29 -48.17 29.82
CA LYS A 441 24.68 -49.12 30.89
C LYS A 441 23.48 -49.83 31.51
N LYS A 442 22.34 -49.14 31.68
CA LYS A 442 21.12 -49.73 32.23
C LYS A 442 20.42 -50.68 31.25
N TYR A 443 20.53 -50.41 29.95
CA TYR A 443 19.86 -51.17 28.89
C TYR A 443 20.82 -51.57 27.74
N PRO A 444 21.87 -52.38 28.01
CA PRO A 444 22.94 -52.66 27.02
C PRO A 444 22.45 -53.42 25.77
N SER A 445 21.42 -54.25 25.94
CA SER A 445 20.80 -55.06 24.88
C SER A 445 19.59 -54.39 24.23
N PHE A 446 19.29 -53.12 24.55
CA PHE A 446 18.16 -52.41 23.95
C PHE A 446 18.38 -52.24 22.44
N GLN A 447 17.48 -52.80 21.64
CA GLN A 447 17.50 -52.67 20.18
C GLN A 447 16.53 -51.57 19.77
N TYR A 448 17.10 -50.49 19.25
CA TYR A 448 16.33 -49.37 18.72
C TYR A 448 16.95 -48.94 17.40
N SER A 449 16.14 -48.91 16.35
CA SER A 449 16.59 -48.58 15.00
C SER A 449 16.22 -47.15 14.60
N PHE A 450 16.91 -46.58 13.62
CA PHE A 450 16.48 -45.33 13.01
C PHE A 450 15.10 -45.43 12.32
N ALA A 451 14.67 -46.62 11.87
CA ALA A 451 13.32 -46.80 11.33
C ALA A 451 12.24 -46.63 12.43
N THR A 452 12.42 -47.30 13.57
CA THR A 452 11.55 -47.20 14.74
C THR A 452 11.55 -45.79 15.32
N TYR A 453 12.72 -45.15 15.42
CA TYR A 453 12.83 -43.74 15.80
C TYR A 453 12.08 -42.83 14.83
N ASN A 454 12.18 -43.10 13.52
CA ASN A 454 11.50 -42.29 12.51
C ASN A 454 9.99 -42.40 12.63
N GLU A 455 9.44 -43.60 12.81
CA GLU A 455 8.02 -43.86 13.05
C GLU A 455 7.52 -43.13 14.31
N HIS A 456 8.18 -43.35 15.45
CA HIS A 456 7.82 -42.76 16.74
C HIS A 456 7.93 -41.22 16.78
N THR A 457 8.74 -40.61 15.91
CA THR A 457 8.87 -39.14 15.82
C THR A 457 7.90 -38.48 14.84
N THR A 458 7.23 -39.26 13.98
CA THR A 458 6.24 -38.76 13.00
C THR A 458 4.82 -39.23 13.24
N SER A 459 4.60 -40.29 14.03
CA SER A 459 3.26 -40.77 14.35
C SER A 459 2.48 -39.77 15.22
N THR A 460 1.18 -39.70 14.99
CA THR A 460 0.22 -39.04 15.88
C THR A 460 -0.28 -39.96 17.00
N THR A 461 -0.07 -41.27 16.89
CA THR A 461 -0.25 -42.20 18.01
C THR A 461 0.95 -42.12 18.94
N GLY A 462 0.69 -41.99 20.24
CA GLY A 462 1.73 -41.94 21.26
C GLY A 462 2.46 -43.27 21.42
N VAL A 463 3.72 -43.21 21.86
CA VAL A 463 4.50 -44.41 22.22
C VAL A 463 4.14 -44.84 23.64
N GLU A 464 3.67 -46.07 23.83
CA GLU A 464 3.25 -46.57 25.14
C GLU A 464 4.42 -46.99 26.05
N ASP A 465 5.54 -47.47 25.49
CA ASP A 465 6.70 -47.89 26.29
C ASP A 465 7.43 -46.71 26.94
N GLN A 466 7.44 -46.70 28.27
CA GLN A 466 8.10 -45.69 29.10
C GLN A 466 9.62 -45.63 28.88
N ILE A 467 10.28 -46.75 28.55
CA ILE A 467 11.73 -46.77 28.27
C ILE A 467 11.99 -45.99 26.97
N THR A 468 11.23 -46.29 25.92
CA THR A 468 11.30 -45.59 24.63
C THR A 468 10.88 -44.13 24.74
N GLN A 469 9.84 -43.78 25.52
CA GLN A 469 9.49 -42.37 25.78
C GLN A 469 10.66 -41.60 26.41
N ASN A 470 11.30 -42.17 27.44
CA ASN A 470 12.44 -41.55 28.11
C ASN A 470 13.64 -41.38 27.16
N LEU A 471 13.88 -42.38 26.28
CA LEU A 471 14.91 -42.27 25.26
C LEU A 471 14.59 -41.20 24.21
N LEU A 472 13.36 -41.15 23.71
CA LEU A 472 12.91 -40.14 22.73
C LEU A 472 13.08 -38.73 23.27
N LYS A 473 12.75 -38.51 24.54
CA LYS A 473 13.00 -37.23 25.22
C LYS A 473 14.49 -36.90 25.24
N LEU A 474 15.34 -37.82 25.70
CA LEU A 474 16.79 -37.61 25.78
C LEU A 474 17.43 -37.32 24.42
N LEU A 475 17.01 -38.04 23.36
CA LEU A 475 17.47 -37.79 21.98
C LEU A 475 16.96 -36.44 21.45
N GLY A 476 15.71 -36.08 21.75
CA GLY A 476 15.13 -34.79 21.37
C GLY A 476 15.81 -33.61 22.07
N ASP A 477 16.06 -33.71 23.37
CA ASP A 477 16.77 -32.70 24.17
C ASP A 477 18.21 -32.50 23.64
N ALA A 478 18.90 -33.59 23.28
CA ALA A 478 20.24 -33.53 22.67
C ALA A 478 20.22 -32.92 21.25
N ALA A 479 19.26 -33.30 20.40
CA ALA A 479 19.11 -32.75 19.05
C ALA A 479 18.78 -31.25 19.06
N ALA A 480 17.85 -30.84 19.93
CA ALA A 480 17.47 -29.43 20.11
C ALA A 480 18.62 -28.59 20.69
N PHE A 481 19.45 -29.18 21.56
CA PHE A 481 20.69 -28.54 21.99
C PHE A 481 21.65 -28.34 20.82
N MET A 482 21.94 -29.39 20.04
CA MET A 482 22.85 -29.32 18.88
C MET A 482 22.40 -28.28 17.86
N GLY A 483 21.10 -28.21 17.54
CA GLY A 483 20.54 -27.22 16.61
C GLY A 483 20.73 -25.77 17.09
N LYS A 484 20.42 -25.48 18.37
CA LYS A 484 20.64 -24.16 18.98
C LYS A 484 22.13 -23.80 19.06
N PHE A 485 22.98 -24.78 19.38
CA PHE A 485 24.41 -24.56 19.51
C PHE A 485 25.05 -24.31 18.15
N ALA A 486 24.60 -25.01 17.09
CA ALA A 486 25.00 -24.75 15.71
C ALA A 486 24.73 -23.29 15.30
N GLU A 487 23.66 -22.65 15.78
CA GLU A 487 23.42 -21.22 15.52
C GLU A 487 24.47 -20.31 16.16
N LYS A 488 24.85 -20.56 17.42
CA LYS A 488 25.91 -19.80 18.11
C LYS A 488 27.24 -19.89 17.35
N ILE A 489 27.61 -21.09 16.91
CA ILE A 489 28.82 -21.30 16.11
C ILE A 489 28.67 -20.68 14.71
N ASN A 490 27.48 -20.75 14.10
CA ASN A 490 27.23 -20.11 12.81
C ASN A 490 27.41 -18.59 12.87
N ILE A 491 26.99 -17.92 13.95
CA ILE A 491 27.21 -16.47 14.11
C ILE A 491 28.71 -16.14 14.04
N ILE A 492 29.58 -16.94 14.68
CA ILE A 492 31.04 -16.79 14.58
C ILE A 492 31.52 -16.98 13.13
N VAL A 493 30.98 -17.96 12.41
CA VAL A 493 31.34 -18.23 11.01
C VAL A 493 30.86 -17.12 10.06
N GLU A 494 29.63 -16.63 10.18
CA GLU A 494 29.14 -15.50 9.35
C GLU A 494 29.97 -14.23 9.61
N ASN A 495 30.24 -13.90 10.87
CA ASN A 495 31.08 -12.75 11.24
C ASN A 495 32.44 -12.78 10.54
N HIS A 496 33.05 -13.97 10.47
CA HIS A 496 34.34 -14.23 9.82
C HIS A 496 34.27 -14.18 8.30
N LEU A 497 33.20 -14.72 7.70
CA LEU A 497 32.99 -14.66 6.25
C LEU A 497 32.71 -13.23 5.78
N LEU A 498 31.91 -12.47 6.53
CA LEU A 498 31.75 -11.02 6.32
C LEU A 498 33.11 -10.32 6.42
N ALA A 499 33.89 -10.55 7.47
CA ALA A 499 35.23 -9.97 7.59
C ALA A 499 36.15 -10.30 6.40
N LYS A 500 36.14 -11.56 5.91
CA LYS A 500 36.85 -11.97 4.68
C LYS A 500 36.34 -11.27 3.41
N GLN A 501 35.04 -10.98 3.30
CA GLN A 501 34.46 -10.22 2.19
C GLN A 501 34.86 -8.73 2.23
N TYR A 502 34.91 -8.12 3.41
CA TYR A 502 35.46 -6.76 3.57
C TYR A 502 36.97 -6.71 3.29
N GLU A 503 37.72 -7.77 3.60
CA GLU A 503 39.14 -7.91 3.26
C GLU A 503 39.37 -8.03 1.75
N SER A 504 38.63 -8.91 1.07
CA SER A 504 38.78 -9.11 -0.39
C SER A 504 38.32 -7.91 -1.23
N THR A 505 37.39 -7.11 -0.72
CA THR A 505 36.92 -5.86 -1.37
C THR A 505 37.73 -4.63 -0.99
N GLY A 506 38.75 -4.76 -0.13
CA GLY A 506 39.57 -3.63 0.34
C GLY A 506 38.83 -2.64 1.26
N LYS A 507 37.60 -2.96 1.69
CA LYS A 507 36.77 -2.14 2.59
C LYS A 507 37.03 -2.42 4.10
N LEU A 508 38.10 -3.14 4.44
CA LEU A 508 38.42 -3.53 5.81
C LEU A 508 38.90 -2.33 6.66
N ASN A 509 38.41 -2.22 7.89
CA ASN A 509 38.92 -1.24 8.86
C ASN A 509 39.86 -1.89 9.89
N GLU A 510 40.72 -1.07 10.51
CA GLU A 510 41.74 -1.50 11.45
C GLU A 510 41.17 -2.26 12.67
N ARG A 511 39.97 -1.88 13.16
CA ARG A 511 39.31 -2.57 14.28
C ARG A 511 38.92 -4.01 13.93
N VAL A 512 38.51 -4.25 12.68
CA VAL A 512 38.25 -5.62 12.19
C VAL A 512 39.57 -6.36 12.00
N LEU A 513 40.62 -5.73 11.46
CA LEU A 513 41.92 -6.37 11.25
C LEU A 513 42.54 -6.88 12.57
N VAL A 514 42.55 -6.07 13.62
CA VAL A 514 43.04 -6.45 14.97
C VAL A 514 42.30 -7.66 15.55
N SER A 515 41.07 -7.95 15.09
CA SER A 515 40.33 -9.11 15.56
C SER A 515 40.90 -10.46 15.12
N LYS A 516 41.86 -10.49 14.18
CA LYS A 516 42.61 -11.71 13.79
C LYS A 516 43.42 -12.32 14.94
N GLU A 517 43.76 -11.58 16.00
CA GLU A 517 44.50 -12.13 17.16
C GLU A 517 43.76 -11.95 18.50
N LYS A 518 42.70 -11.13 18.55
CA LYS A 518 41.93 -10.86 19.77
C LYS A 518 40.91 -11.98 20.06
N VAL A 519 40.86 -12.50 21.29
CA VAL A 519 39.86 -13.51 21.75
C VAL A 519 38.41 -13.07 21.55
N ILE A 520 37.52 -13.99 21.17
CA ILE A 520 36.07 -13.74 21.04
C ILE A 520 35.45 -13.62 22.43
N GLU A 521 34.87 -12.46 22.73
CA GLU A 521 34.32 -12.11 24.06
C GLU A 521 32.80 -12.31 24.16
N GLU A 522 32.08 -12.30 23.04
CA GLU A 522 30.62 -12.45 22.99
C GLU A 522 30.14 -13.03 21.66
N ILE A 523 28.94 -13.63 21.67
CA ILE A 523 28.29 -14.22 20.49
C ILE A 523 27.18 -13.28 20.01
N LYS A 524 27.54 -12.35 19.11
CA LYS A 524 26.63 -11.40 18.45
C LYS A 524 27.07 -11.18 17.00
N ILE A 525 26.17 -10.65 16.17
CA ILE A 525 26.47 -10.30 14.77
C ILE A 525 27.41 -9.09 14.76
N LEU A 526 28.63 -9.27 14.26
CA LEU A 526 29.73 -8.30 14.29
C LEU A 526 30.68 -8.56 13.10
N HIS A 527 31.27 -7.52 12.52
CA HIS A 527 32.35 -7.72 11.54
C HIS A 527 33.63 -8.09 12.27
N ARG A 528 34.03 -9.37 12.23
CA ARG A 528 35.11 -9.92 13.06
C ARG A 528 35.65 -11.24 12.52
N PHE A 529 36.97 -11.38 12.44
CA PHE A 529 37.62 -12.67 12.12
C PHE A 529 37.54 -13.66 13.29
N ILE A 530 37.61 -14.94 12.95
CA ILE A 530 38.01 -15.99 13.91
C ILE A 530 39.47 -15.73 14.32
N PRO A 531 39.81 -15.74 15.61
CA PRO A 531 41.19 -15.52 16.06
C PRO A 531 42.10 -16.63 15.53
N TYR A 532 43.26 -16.22 15.01
CA TYR A 532 44.25 -17.07 14.36
C TYR A 532 43.66 -17.93 13.23
N CYS A 533 42.66 -17.44 12.51
CA CYS A 533 41.89 -18.18 11.49
C CYS A 533 42.74 -19.01 10.51
N ASP A 534 43.85 -18.45 10.05
CA ASP A 534 44.73 -19.05 9.04
C ASP A 534 45.78 -20.01 9.65
N SER A 535 45.84 -20.12 10.97
CA SER A 535 46.75 -21.03 11.69
C SER A 535 46.16 -22.43 11.81
N THR A 536 47.01 -23.45 11.64
CA THR A 536 46.65 -24.86 11.79
C THR A 536 46.61 -25.30 13.24
N LEU A 537 45.60 -26.09 13.61
CA LEU A 537 45.48 -26.72 14.94
C LEU A 537 46.46 -27.88 15.09
N VAL A 538 47.08 -28.02 16.26
CA VAL A 538 47.90 -29.17 16.65
C VAL A 538 47.17 -29.95 17.74
N SER A 539 46.62 -31.12 17.39
CA SER A 539 45.79 -31.95 18.29
C SER A 539 46.07 -33.45 18.10
N GLY A 540 45.54 -34.27 19.01
CA GLY A 540 45.60 -35.74 18.95
C GLY A 540 44.35 -36.39 18.34
N ASN A 541 43.63 -35.69 17.46
CA ASN A 541 42.35 -36.13 16.90
C ASN A 541 42.22 -35.67 15.43
N ARG A 542 41.12 -36.04 14.76
CA ARG A 542 40.74 -35.62 13.40
C ARG A 542 40.69 -34.11 13.08
N LEU A 543 40.99 -33.22 14.02
CA LEU A 543 41.15 -31.77 13.76
C LEU A 543 42.61 -31.35 13.48
N ASN A 544 43.58 -32.23 13.74
CA ASN A 544 44.99 -31.94 13.60
C ASN A 544 45.36 -31.53 12.15
N GLY A 545 46.11 -30.44 12.00
CA GLY A 545 46.53 -29.89 10.72
C GLY A 545 45.49 -29.07 9.96
N LYS A 546 44.25 -28.95 10.45
CA LYS A 546 43.22 -28.08 9.85
C LYS A 546 43.36 -26.63 10.33
N THR A 547 43.07 -25.66 9.48
CA THR A 547 43.02 -24.24 9.85
C THR A 547 41.84 -23.96 10.79
N LEU A 548 41.98 -22.98 11.68
CA LEU A 548 40.94 -22.68 12.66
C LEU A 548 39.62 -22.27 12.01
N ASP A 549 39.64 -21.52 10.90
CA ASP A 549 38.40 -21.17 10.20
C ASP A 549 37.64 -22.40 9.66
N PHE A 550 38.36 -23.37 9.09
CA PHE A 550 37.80 -24.65 8.67
C PHE A 550 37.28 -25.46 9.86
N VAL A 551 37.96 -25.42 11.01
CA VAL A 551 37.52 -26.13 12.24
C VAL A 551 36.19 -25.57 12.75
N PHE A 552 35.97 -24.25 12.74
CA PHE A 552 34.67 -23.65 13.09
C PHE A 552 33.58 -23.94 12.05
N LEU A 553 33.92 -23.90 10.76
CA LEU A 553 33.02 -24.29 9.67
C LEU A 553 32.56 -25.75 9.83
N GLU A 554 33.49 -26.66 10.10
CA GLU A 554 33.23 -28.08 10.34
C GLU A 554 32.40 -28.29 11.62
N MET A 555 32.69 -27.55 12.70
CA MET A 555 31.92 -27.61 13.95
C MET A 555 30.45 -27.22 13.72
N ALA A 556 30.18 -26.09 13.05
CA ALA A 556 28.82 -25.67 12.70
C ALA A 556 28.13 -26.69 11.79
N LYS A 557 28.86 -27.18 10.78
CA LYS A 557 28.38 -28.21 9.85
C LYS A 557 27.92 -29.47 10.58
N LEU A 558 28.75 -30.00 11.47
CA LEU A 558 28.46 -31.24 12.18
C LEU A 558 27.27 -31.08 13.12
N LEU A 559 27.24 -30.04 13.94
CA LEU A 559 26.11 -29.76 14.84
C LEU A 559 24.78 -29.65 14.07
N TYR A 560 24.76 -28.94 12.94
CA TYR A 560 23.57 -28.85 12.09
C TYR A 560 23.17 -30.19 11.45
N ASN A 561 24.12 -30.99 10.95
CA ASN A 561 23.80 -32.30 10.38
C ASN A 561 23.33 -33.28 11.46
N TYR A 562 23.91 -33.26 12.66
CA TYR A 562 23.44 -34.05 13.80
C TYR A 562 22.00 -33.67 14.17
N ALA A 563 21.70 -32.37 14.28
CA ALA A 563 20.34 -31.90 14.56
C ALA A 563 19.32 -32.42 13.52
N VAL A 564 19.69 -32.51 12.24
CA VAL A 564 18.79 -33.07 11.20
C VAL A 564 18.68 -34.59 11.24
N ILE A 565 19.76 -35.35 11.53
CA ILE A 565 19.69 -36.81 11.73
C ILE A 565 18.63 -37.17 12.80
N TYR A 566 18.57 -36.38 13.86
CA TYR A 566 17.61 -36.52 14.97
C TYR A 566 16.39 -35.60 14.85
N LYS A 567 16.04 -35.20 13.63
CA LYS A 567 14.82 -34.46 13.28
C LYS A 567 14.49 -33.27 14.19
N ASP A 568 15.48 -32.47 14.59
CA ASP A 568 15.22 -31.25 15.34
C ASP A 568 14.22 -30.36 14.57
N LYS A 569 13.08 -30.10 15.21
CA LYS A 569 11.97 -29.34 14.61
C LYS A 569 12.41 -27.94 14.23
N PHE A 570 13.29 -27.32 15.01
CA PHE A 570 13.76 -25.96 14.74
C PHE A 570 14.62 -25.91 13.47
N THR A 571 15.64 -26.77 13.38
CA THR A 571 16.53 -26.88 12.22
C THR A 571 15.79 -27.31 10.96
N ILE A 572 14.90 -28.31 11.03
CA ILE A 572 14.08 -28.74 9.88
C ILE A 572 13.14 -27.62 9.41
N THR A 573 12.50 -26.89 10.33
CA THR A 573 11.65 -25.75 9.96
C THR A 573 12.49 -24.69 9.25
N LYS A 574 13.66 -24.34 9.79
CA LYS A 574 14.59 -23.37 9.20
C LYS A 574 14.94 -23.72 7.74
N LEU A 575 15.27 -24.99 7.46
CA LEU A 575 15.63 -25.47 6.13
C LEU A 575 14.46 -25.57 5.14
N THR A 576 13.22 -25.67 5.62
CA THR A 576 12.02 -25.83 4.77
C THR A 576 11.27 -24.51 4.51
N LEU A 577 11.66 -23.42 5.19
CA LEU A 577 11.02 -22.10 5.08
C LEU A 577 11.07 -21.47 3.67
N HIS A 578 11.99 -21.88 2.79
CA HIS A 578 12.15 -21.32 1.43
C HIS A 578 10.83 -21.16 0.68
N LYS A 579 10.01 -22.21 0.58
CA LYS A 579 8.74 -22.17 -0.17
C LYS A 579 7.75 -21.15 0.39
N LYS A 580 7.75 -20.96 1.72
CA LYS A 580 6.91 -19.97 2.40
C LYS A 580 7.41 -18.55 2.07
N ILE A 581 8.71 -18.32 2.16
CA ILE A 581 9.33 -17.03 1.81
C ILE A 581 9.11 -16.68 0.33
N ASP A 582 9.23 -17.64 -0.59
CA ASP A 582 8.93 -17.42 -2.01
C ASP A 582 7.46 -17.03 -2.24
N THR A 583 6.53 -17.63 -1.49
CA THR A 583 5.10 -17.29 -1.57
C THR A 583 4.83 -15.88 -1.02
N GLU A 584 5.44 -15.53 0.12
CA GLU A 584 5.35 -14.18 0.71
C GLU A 584 5.96 -13.11 -0.20
N LEU A 585 7.17 -13.35 -0.76
CA LEU A 585 7.83 -12.46 -1.71
C LEU A 585 6.97 -12.20 -2.95
N ASN A 586 6.42 -13.25 -3.56
CA ASN A 586 5.53 -13.11 -4.72
C ASN A 586 4.28 -12.28 -4.41
N SER A 587 3.75 -12.35 -3.17
CA SER A 587 2.62 -11.52 -2.74
C SER A 587 3.03 -10.06 -2.56
N LEU A 588 4.16 -9.81 -1.88
CA LEU A 588 4.66 -8.46 -1.62
C LEU A 588 5.08 -7.73 -2.91
N MET A 589 5.77 -8.43 -3.81
CA MET A 589 6.21 -7.86 -5.10
C MET A 589 5.03 -7.49 -6.00
N LYS A 590 3.96 -8.31 -6.05
CA LYS A 590 2.73 -7.98 -6.79
C LYS A 590 2.01 -6.78 -6.22
N GLU A 591 1.98 -6.65 -4.90
CA GLU A 591 1.35 -5.50 -4.23
C GLU A 591 2.17 -4.21 -4.43
N TYR A 592 3.50 -4.31 -4.38
CA TYR A 592 4.40 -3.22 -4.75
C TYR A 592 4.16 -2.80 -6.21
N GLU A 593 4.12 -3.74 -7.15
CA GLU A 593 3.87 -3.47 -8.57
C GLU A 593 2.51 -2.79 -8.80
N ARG A 594 1.46 -3.25 -8.09
CA ARG A 594 0.11 -2.66 -8.15
C ARG A 594 0.12 -1.17 -7.76
N LEU A 595 0.91 -0.80 -6.74
CA LEU A 595 0.98 0.58 -6.22
C LEU A 595 2.00 1.45 -6.98
N ALA A 596 3.16 0.91 -7.34
CA ALA A 596 4.24 1.64 -8.01
C ALA A 596 4.03 1.79 -9.54
N GLY A 597 3.13 0.98 -10.12
CA GLY A 597 2.95 0.89 -11.58
C GLY A 597 4.10 0.18 -12.31
N LYS A 598 5.12 -0.29 -11.59
CA LYS A 598 6.30 -0.98 -12.15
C LYS A 598 6.78 -2.08 -11.20
N PRO A 599 7.44 -3.15 -11.71
CA PRO A 599 7.97 -4.22 -10.85
C PRO A 599 9.04 -3.70 -9.87
N TYR A 600 9.24 -4.45 -8.79
CA TYR A 600 10.33 -4.19 -7.84
C TYR A 600 11.69 -4.57 -8.47
N GLU A 601 12.61 -3.61 -8.53
CA GLU A 601 13.98 -3.82 -9.02
C GLU A 601 14.83 -4.45 -7.92
N THR A 602 15.16 -5.74 -8.06
CA THR A 602 15.93 -6.51 -7.06
C THR A 602 17.43 -6.18 -7.03
N THR A 603 17.93 -5.32 -7.91
CA THR A 603 19.35 -4.95 -8.05
C THR A 603 19.81 -3.85 -7.09
N ARG A 604 19.03 -3.50 -6.07
CA ARG A 604 19.25 -2.31 -5.22
C ARG A 604 20.35 -2.46 -4.15
N SER A 605 21.26 -3.41 -4.31
CA SER A 605 22.22 -3.85 -3.28
C SER A 605 23.69 -3.82 -3.71
N GLU A 606 24.05 -3.14 -4.80
CA GLU A 606 25.46 -2.93 -5.21
C GLU A 606 25.99 -1.49 -4.96
N GLU A 607 25.12 -0.53 -4.61
CA GLU A 607 25.51 0.86 -4.34
C GLU A 607 25.18 1.31 -2.89
N ALA A 608 26.04 0.88 -1.95
CA ALA A 608 26.20 1.47 -0.60
C ALA A 608 27.63 1.21 -0.04
#